data_AF-A0AAW2YEQ9-F1
#
_entry.id   AF-A0AAW2YEQ9-F1
#
_cell.length_a   1.000
_cell.length_b   1.000
_cell.length_c   1.000
_cell.angle_alpha   90.00
_cell.angle_beta   90.00
_cell.angle_gamma   90.00
#
_symmetry.space_group_name_H-M   'P 1'
#
loop_
_entity.id
_entity.type
_entity.pdbx_description
1 polymer ?
#
loop_
_entity_poly.entity_id
_entity_poly.type
_entity_poly.pdbx_seq_one_letter_code
_entity_poly.pdbx_strand_id
1 'polypeptide(L)'
;MEKRLLSRNQGREDDNIETIRKRFKVYMESSLPVIEYYKAKGKVRKIDAARPIEEVFKAVKAVFTPASGKVKQHCDGFSDW
;
A
#
# COMPACT_ATOMS: atom_id res chain seq x y z
N MET A 1 -10.96 11.01 3.39
CA MET A 1 -9.95 10.42 4.30
C MET A 1 -10.12 10.93 5.72
N GLU A 2 -10.23 12.25 5.95
CA GLU A 2 -10.44 12.85 7.28
C GLU A 2 -11.64 12.23 8.04
N LYS A 3 -12.79 12.04 7.38
CA LYS A 3 -13.96 11.36 7.95
C LYS A 3 -13.67 9.95 8.48
N ARG A 4 -12.74 9.22 7.83
CA ARG A 4 -12.33 7.87 8.27
C ARG A 4 -11.37 7.89 9.44
N LEU A 5 -10.68 9.00 9.70
CA LEU A 5 -9.78 9.14 10.85
C LEU A 5 -10.58 9.58 12.08
N LEU A 6 -11.47 10.56 11.93
CA LEU A 6 -12.36 11.02 13.00
C LEU A 6 -13.33 9.93 13.49
N SER A 7 -13.75 9.01 12.62
CA SER A 7 -14.65 7.91 13.01
C SER A 7 -13.97 6.78 13.79
N ARG A 8 -12.64 6.81 13.97
CA ARG A 8 -11.87 5.77 14.68
C ARG A 8 -11.80 5.99 16.19
N ASN A 9 -12.43 7.04 16.71
CA ASN A 9 -12.26 7.63 18.03
C ASN A 9 -12.69 6.73 19.23
N GLN A 10 -12.25 5.47 19.27
CA GLN A 10 -12.37 4.53 20.39
C GLN A 10 -11.21 4.76 21.38
N GLY A 11 -11.05 5.99 21.87
CA GLY A 11 -10.08 6.32 22.93
C GLY A 11 -8.72 6.86 22.49
N ARG A 12 -8.62 7.52 21.32
CA ARG A 12 -7.40 8.23 20.91
C ARG A 12 -7.57 9.74 21.05
N GLU A 13 -6.85 10.34 21.98
CA GLU A 13 -6.89 11.79 22.25
C GLU A 13 -6.35 12.64 21.08
N ASP A 14 -5.59 12.04 20.16
CA ASP A 14 -4.94 12.73 19.04
C ASP A 14 -5.78 12.79 17.75
N ASP A 15 -7.00 12.25 17.75
CA ASP A 15 -7.93 12.29 16.61
C ASP A 15 -8.68 13.64 16.52
N ASN A 16 -7.93 14.75 16.49
CA ASN A 16 -8.45 16.10 16.25
C ASN A 16 -8.05 16.64 14.86
N ILE A 17 -8.80 17.63 14.37
CA ILE A 17 -8.63 18.18 13.01
C ILE A 17 -7.23 18.75 12.78
N GLU A 18 -6.64 19.38 13.80
CA GLU A 18 -5.31 19.99 13.70
C GLU A 18 -4.22 18.92 13.54
N THR A 19 -4.26 17.87 14.35
CA THR A 19 -3.35 16.72 14.25
C THR A 19 -3.49 16.02 12.90
N ILE A 20 -4.72 15.83 12.41
CA ILE A 20 -4.97 15.21 11.10
C ILE A 20 -4.32 16.03 9.97
N ARG A 21 -4.49 17.36 9.97
CA ARG A 21 -3.87 18.25 8.97
C ARG A 21 -2.35 18.21 9.05
N LYS A 22 -1.77 18.24 10.25
CA LYS A 22 -0.32 18.12 10.46
C LYS A 22 0.21 16.80 9.89
N ARG A 23 -0.49 15.69 10.13
CA ARG A 23 -0.12 14.37 9.59
C ARG A 23 -0.16 14.33 8.06
N PHE A 24 -1.15 14.97 7.44
CA PHE A 24 -1.18 15.08 5.98
C PHE A 24 0.00 15.89 5.45
N LYS A 25 0.34 17.01 6.07
CA LYS A 25 1.50 17.81 5.67
C LYS A 25 2.79 16.98 5.71
N VAL A 26 3.04 16.28 6.81
CA VAL A 26 4.23 15.40 6.96
C VAL A 26 4.22 14.27 5.93
N TYR A 27 3.06 13.68 5.64
CA TYR A 27 2.95 12.67 4.59
C TYR A 27 3.36 13.22 3.21
N MET A 28 2.89 14.42 2.86
CA MET A 28 3.23 15.07 1.60
C MET A 28 4.73 15.39 1.50
N GLU A 29 5.32 15.92 2.58
CA GLU A 29 6.72 16.37 2.61
C GLU A 29 7.72 15.21 2.70
N SER A 30 7.39 14.14 3.42
CA SER A 30 8.36 13.07 3.74
C SER A 30 8.02 11.71 3.13
N SER A 31 6.74 11.36 3.02
CA SER A 31 6.34 10.02 2.55
C SER A 31 6.15 9.95 1.03
N LEU A 32 5.59 10.99 0.41
CA LEU A 32 5.42 11.03 -1.04
C LEU A 32 6.74 10.88 -1.83
N PRO A 33 7.86 11.53 -1.44
CA PRO A 33 9.13 11.36 -2.15
C PRO A 33 9.61 9.89 -2.17
N VAL A 34 9.36 9.13 -1.10
CA VAL A 34 9.69 7.70 -1.03
C VAL A 34 8.86 6.89 -2.04
N ILE A 35 7.57 7.21 -2.18
CA ILE A 35 6.69 6.57 -3.15
C ILE A 35 7.17 6.86 -4.57
N GLU A 36 7.48 8.12 -4.90
CA GLU A 36 7.96 8.50 -6.23
C GLU A 36 9.31 7.84 -6.56
N TYR A 37 10.22 7.72 -5.58
CA TYR A 37 11.48 6.99 -5.74
C TYR A 37 11.26 5.52 -6.14
N TYR A 38 10.38 4.79 -5.45
CA TYR A 38 10.12 3.39 -5.79
C TYR A 38 9.27 3.23 -7.05
N LYS A 39 8.44 4.21 -7.38
CA LYS A 39 7.64 4.25 -8.60
C LYS A 39 8.54 4.39 -9.82
N ALA A 40 9.55 5.27 -9.76
CA ALA A 40 10.57 5.40 -10.80
C ALA A 40 11.34 4.08 -11.04
N LYS A 41 11.44 3.22 -10.02
CA LYS A 41 12.06 1.89 -10.10
C LYS A 41 11.11 0.77 -10.55
N GLY A 42 9.86 1.08 -10.90
CA GLY A 42 8.85 0.09 -11.28
C GLY A 42 8.37 -0.82 -10.14
N LYS A 43 8.72 -0.49 -8.88
CA LYS A 43 8.44 -1.31 -7.69
C LYS A 43 7.12 -0.97 -7.00
N VAL A 44 6.42 0.08 -7.45
CA VAL A 44 5.14 0.49 -6.86
C VAL A 44 3.98 -0.18 -7.59
N ARG A 45 3.00 -0.65 -6.82
CA ARG A 45 1.68 -1.10 -7.28
C ARG A 45 0.64 -0.22 -6.58
N LYS A 46 -0.05 0.62 -7.35
CA LYS A 46 -1.01 1.60 -6.82
C LYS A 46 -2.40 0.98 -6.74
N ILE A 47 -3.07 1.12 -5.60
CA ILE A 47 -4.43 0.64 -5.35
C ILE A 47 -5.26 1.81 -4.85
N ASP A 48 -6.47 1.97 -5.40
CA ASP A 48 -7.42 3.00 -4.94
C ASP A 48 -8.12 2.55 -3.65
N ALA A 49 -7.75 3.19 -2.54
CA ALA A 49 -8.32 2.91 -1.21
C ALA A 49 -9.64 3.65 -0.94
N ALA A 50 -10.15 4.48 -1.85
CA ALA A 50 -11.42 5.19 -1.68
C ALA A 50 -12.63 4.27 -1.88
N ARG A 51 -12.44 3.13 -2.58
CA ARG A 51 -13.46 2.12 -2.88
C ARG A 51 -13.92 1.33 -1.64
N PRO A 52 -15.04 0.58 -1.72
CA PRO A 52 -15.47 -0.34 -0.67
C PRO A 52 -14.39 -1.38 -0.32
N ILE A 53 -14.43 -1.90 0.92
CA ILE A 53 -13.38 -2.76 1.48
C ILE A 53 -13.17 -4.04 0.64
N GLU A 54 -14.24 -4.62 0.12
CA GLU A 54 -14.23 -5.83 -0.71
C GLU A 54 -13.51 -5.58 -2.04
N GLU A 55 -13.74 -4.40 -2.65
CA GLU A 55 -13.11 -4.02 -3.91
C GLU A 55 -11.61 -3.73 -3.72
N VAL A 56 -11.26 -3.03 -2.64
CA VAL A 56 -9.86 -2.78 -2.26
C VAL A 56 -9.14 -4.10 -2.04
N PHE A 57 -9.74 -5.02 -1.28
CA PHE A 57 -9.15 -6.33 -1.00
C PHE A 57 -8.99 -7.17 -2.27
N LYS A 58 -9.97 -7.14 -3.18
CA LYS A 58 -9.86 -7.80 -4.50
C LYS A 58 -8.70 -7.24 -5.32
N ALA A 59 -8.53 -5.92 -5.35
CA ALA A 59 -7.42 -5.27 -6.04
C ALA A 59 -6.06 -5.65 -5.43
N VAL A 60 -5.95 -5.73 -4.11
CA VAL A 60 -4.75 -6.22 -3.42
C VAL A 60 -4.45 -7.65 -3.83
N LYS A 61 -5.41 -8.57 -3.75
CA LYS A 61 -5.21 -9.98 -4.13
C LYS A 61 -4.70 -10.13 -5.56
N ALA A 62 -5.21 -9.33 -6.49
CA ALA A 62 -4.77 -9.36 -7.89
C ALA A 62 -3.27 -9.01 -8.05
N VAL A 63 -2.70 -8.18 -7.17
CA VAL A 63 -1.25 -7.86 -7.19
C VAL A 63 -0.39 -9.04 -6.74
N PHE A 64 -0.88 -9.86 -5.81
CA PHE A 64 -0.15 -10.99 -5.23
C PHE A 64 -0.45 -12.33 -5.92
N THR A 65 -1.49 -12.39 -6.75
CA THR A 65 -1.80 -13.59 -7.54
C THR A 65 -0.78 -13.65 -8.68
N PRO A 66 0.01 -14.75 -8.80
CA PRO A 66 0.89 -14.92 -9.94
C PRO A 66 0.05 -14.84 -11.21
N ALA A 67 0.41 -13.92 -12.12
CA ALA A 67 0.03 -14.14 -13.51
C ALA A 67 0.61 -15.51 -13.87
N SER A 68 -0.20 -16.39 -14.42
CA SER A 68 0.21 -17.68 -14.97
C SER A 68 1.12 -17.47 -16.19
N GLY A 69 2.28 -16.84 -15.96
CA GLY A 69 3.39 -16.77 -16.88
C GLY A 69 4.17 -18.05 -16.72
N LYS A 70 4.23 -18.83 -17.79
CA LYS A 70 4.97 -20.10 -17.90
C LYS A 70 6.29 -20.00 -17.15
N VAL A 71 6.40 -20.69 -16.01
CA VAL A 71 7.69 -20.96 -15.37
C VAL A 71 8.46 -21.79 -16.38
N LYS A 72 9.47 -21.21 -17.04
CA LYS A 72 10.49 -22.04 -17.69
C LYS A 72 11.18 -22.77 -16.54
N GLN A 73 10.81 -24.03 -16.35
CA GLN A 73 11.59 -24.97 -15.57
C GLN A 73 12.95 -25.06 -16.25
N HIS A 74 13.91 -24.30 -15.75
CA HIS A 74 15.31 -24.61 -15.96
C HIS A 74 15.73 -25.38 -14.71
N CYS A 75 15.66 -26.71 -14.83
CA CYS A 75 16.15 -27.63 -13.83
C CYS A 75 17.68 -27.70 -13.98
N ASP A 76 18.40 -26.80 -13.34
CA ASP A 76 19.84 -27.00 -13.13
C ASP A 76 20.07 -27.27 -11.65
N GLY A 77 20.58 -28.47 -11.43
CA GLY A 77 20.57 -29.19 -10.16
C GLY A 77 21.21 -28.44 -9.01
N PHE A 78 20.52 -28.47 -7.89
CA PHE A 78 21.11 -28.25 -6.58
C PHE A 78 21.03 -29.57 -5.81
N SER A 79 22.01 -30.43 -6.08
CA SER A 79 22.38 -31.52 -5.19
C SER A 79 22.98 -30.91 -3.92
N ASP A 80 22.42 -31.30 -2.77
CA ASP A 80 22.98 -31.24 -1.40
C ASP A 80 23.84 -30.02 -1.02
N TRP A 81 23.39 -29.24 -0.04
CA TRP A 81 24.09 -28.84 1.21
C TRP A 81 23.20 -27.86 1.99
#